data_AF-A0A183H9N1-F1
#
_entry.id   AF-A0A183H9N1-F1
#
_cell.length_a   1.000
_cell.length_b   1.000
_cell.length_c   1.000
_cell.angle_alpha   90.00
_cell.angle_beta   90.00
_cell.angle_gamma   90.00
#
_symmetry.space_group_name_H-M   'P 1'
#
loop_
_entity.id
_entity.type
_entity.pdbx_description
1 polymer ?
#
loop_
_entity_poly.entity_id
_entity_poly.type
_entity_poly.pdbx_seq_one_letter_code
_entity_poly.pdbx_strand_id
1 'polypeptide(L)'
;MHNFSIGGGFFQGICAVMCGCETFEEAIELASRGDNKNVDKLVKDIYGSGYDQMGLAADVIAASFGKIYNKKDRDKARIEDLARSALVTTTNNIGSITFNGAKTCGIDRIVFVGNFLRVNPIAARLLSNAMDFWSQGTKKALFLIHEGYFGAVGCLDKLVDVTETRRRIRAENQQQENSSNIRNLKGLGLSQE
;
A
#
# COMPACT_ATOMS: atom_id res chain seq x y z
N MET A 1 -12.99 6.77 -7.28
CA MET A 1 -11.83 6.47 -6.40
C MET A 1 -12.13 7.04 -5.03
N HIS A 2 -12.19 6.21 -3.98
CA HIS A 2 -12.13 6.72 -2.62
C HIS A 2 -10.65 6.92 -2.26
N ASN A 3 -10.27 8.11 -1.82
CA ASN A 3 -8.92 8.42 -1.37
C ASN A 3 -8.91 8.52 0.16
N PHE A 4 -7.84 8.08 0.80
CA PHE A 4 -7.63 8.18 2.24
C PHE A 4 -6.29 8.85 2.52
N SER A 5 -6.31 9.86 3.40
CA SER A 5 -5.12 10.65 3.74
C SER A 5 -4.22 10.00 4.79
N ILE A 6 -4.71 8.97 5.49
CA ILE A 6 -3.98 8.24 6.53
C ILE A 6 -3.31 7.01 5.90
N GLY A 7 -2.06 7.21 5.45
CA GLY A 7 -1.24 6.15 4.85
C GLY A 7 0.23 6.26 5.27
N GLY A 8 1.14 5.74 4.44
CA GLY A 8 2.58 5.74 4.76
C GLY A 8 3.18 7.12 4.99
N GLY A 9 2.72 8.14 4.26
CA GLY A 9 3.15 9.53 4.48
C GLY A 9 2.69 10.10 5.81
N PHE A 10 1.48 9.73 6.27
CA PHE A 10 1.02 10.09 7.61
C PHE A 10 1.88 9.44 8.69
N PHE A 11 2.17 8.15 8.58
CA PHE A 11 3.03 7.43 9.51
C PHE A 11 4.44 8.06 9.57
N GLN A 12 5.08 8.28 8.43
CA GLN A 12 6.42 8.89 8.40
C GLN A 12 6.41 10.30 8.98
N GLY A 13 5.44 11.13 8.58
CA GLY A 13 5.34 12.51 9.03
C GLY A 13 5.11 12.62 10.55
N ILE A 14 4.21 11.80 11.10
CA ILE A 14 3.93 11.84 12.54
C ILE A 14 5.11 11.27 13.36
N CYS A 15 5.80 10.24 12.86
CA CYS A 15 7.02 9.74 13.49
C CYS A 15 8.16 10.75 13.45
N ALA A 16 8.33 11.49 12.34
CA ALA A 16 9.31 12.58 12.28
C ALA A 16 9.03 13.64 13.35
N VAL A 17 7.76 14.03 13.54
CA VAL A 17 7.37 15.03 14.55
C VAL A 17 7.52 14.51 15.98
N MET A 18 7.07 13.29 16.28
CA MET A 18 7.00 12.79 17.65
C MET A 18 8.29 12.11 18.13
N CYS A 19 9.02 11.48 17.21
CA CYS A 19 10.16 10.61 17.53
C CYS A 19 11.48 11.14 16.97
N GLY A 20 11.45 12.18 16.12
CA GLY A 20 12.64 12.75 15.50
C GLY A 20 13.27 11.87 14.41
N CYS A 21 12.50 10.94 13.82
CA CYS A 21 13.00 10.10 12.73
C CYS A 21 13.26 10.93 11.48
N GLU A 22 14.36 10.67 10.77
CA GLU A 22 14.66 11.30 9.49
C GLU A 22 14.24 10.41 8.31
N THR A 23 14.25 9.09 8.51
CA THR A 23 13.92 8.10 7.48
C THR A 23 12.71 7.24 7.84
N PHE A 24 12.10 6.64 6.81
CA PHE A 24 11.01 5.68 7.01
C PHE A 24 11.52 4.43 7.73
N GLU A 25 12.71 3.97 7.36
CA GLU A 25 13.37 2.80 7.92
C GLU A 25 13.67 2.97 9.42
N GLU A 26 14.13 4.15 9.86
CA GLU A 26 14.29 4.47 11.28
C GLU A 26 12.96 4.44 12.04
N ALA A 27 11.89 4.96 11.45
CA ALA A 27 10.56 4.93 12.07
C ALA A 27 10.07 3.48 12.24
N ILE A 28 10.31 2.61 11.27
CA ILE A 28 10.00 1.17 11.38
C ILE A 28 10.86 0.50 12.45
N GLU A 29 12.14 0.84 12.56
CA GLU A 29 13.04 0.26 13.56
C GLU A 29 12.74 0.74 15.00
N LEU A 30 12.26 1.97 15.17
CA LEU A 30 11.72 2.40 16.46
C LEU A 30 10.43 1.64 16.78
N ALA A 31 9.52 1.52 15.81
CA ALA A 31 8.28 0.78 15.98
C ALA A 31 8.49 -0.74 16.20
N SER A 32 9.63 -1.31 15.80
CA SER A 32 9.95 -2.73 16.06
C SER A 32 10.28 -2.99 17.53
N ARG A 33 10.74 -1.97 18.26
CA ARG A 33 11.19 -2.04 19.66
C ARG A 33 10.17 -1.52 20.69
N GLY A 34 9.01 -1.04 20.22
CA GLY A 34 7.96 -0.46 21.05
C GLY A 34 6.77 -1.38 21.30
N ASP A 35 5.99 -1.05 22.32
CA ASP A 35 4.70 -1.65 22.64
C ASP A 35 3.60 -0.58 22.65
N ASN A 36 2.67 -0.68 21.71
CA ASN A 36 1.58 0.29 21.58
C ASN A 36 0.64 0.24 22.79
N LYS A 37 0.61 -0.84 23.58
CA LYS A 37 -0.23 -0.96 24.78
C LYS A 37 0.14 0.06 25.86
N ASN A 38 1.33 0.64 25.82
CA ASN A 38 1.74 1.72 26.72
C ASN A 38 1.16 3.09 26.33
N VAL A 39 0.72 3.24 25.08
CA VAL A 39 0.27 4.51 24.48
C VAL A 39 -1.23 4.48 24.16
N ASP A 40 -1.72 3.34 23.68
CA ASP A 40 -3.10 3.14 23.28
C ASP A 40 -3.98 2.72 24.45
N LYS A 41 -5.21 3.25 24.46
CA LYS A 41 -6.26 2.79 25.37
C LYS A 41 -6.93 1.56 24.77
N LEU A 42 -6.94 0.47 25.52
CA LEU A 42 -7.52 -0.82 25.13
C LEU A 42 -8.94 -0.94 25.70
N VAL A 43 -9.73 -1.90 25.19
CA VAL A 43 -11.09 -2.18 25.68
C VAL A 43 -11.08 -2.46 27.19
N LYS A 44 -10.12 -3.24 27.69
CA LYS A 44 -9.98 -3.50 29.13
C LYS A 44 -9.67 -2.27 29.97
N ASP A 45 -9.08 -1.22 29.38
CA ASP A 45 -8.79 0.01 30.10
C ASP A 45 -10.07 0.85 30.31
N ILE A 46 -11.16 0.53 29.59
CA ILE A 46 -12.48 1.16 29.73
C ILE A 46 -13.42 0.26 30.55
N TYR A 47 -13.43 -1.05 30.27
CA TYR A 47 -14.42 -1.98 30.81
C TYR A 47 -13.85 -2.97 31.85
N GLY A 48 -12.55 -2.93 32.16
CA GLY A 48 -11.87 -3.85 33.08
C GLY A 48 -11.68 -5.28 32.53
N SER A 49 -12.34 -5.64 31.44
CA SER A 49 -12.31 -6.95 30.78
C SER A 49 -12.55 -6.80 29.27
N GLY A 50 -12.88 -7.89 28.57
CA GLY A 50 -13.40 -7.80 27.20
C GLY A 50 -14.79 -7.16 27.18
N TYR A 51 -15.32 -6.91 25.98
CA TYR A 51 -16.70 -6.47 25.79
C TYR A 51 -17.46 -7.46 24.91
N ASP A 52 -17.83 -8.59 25.54
CA ASP A 52 -18.39 -9.77 24.88
C ASP A 52 -19.70 -9.48 24.14
N GLN A 53 -20.52 -8.56 24.66
CA GLN A 53 -21.77 -8.14 24.01
C GLN A 53 -21.56 -7.59 22.60
N MET A 54 -20.38 -7.03 22.32
CA MET A 54 -19.98 -6.51 21.00
C MET A 54 -18.89 -7.36 20.34
N GLY A 55 -18.53 -8.52 20.93
CA GLY A 55 -17.49 -9.40 20.43
C GLY A 55 -16.07 -8.79 20.43
N LEU A 56 -15.79 -7.83 21.32
CA LEU A 56 -14.49 -7.16 21.38
C LEU A 56 -13.60 -7.77 22.48
N ALA A 57 -12.44 -8.28 22.11
CA ALA A 57 -11.46 -8.80 23.07
C ALA A 57 -10.84 -7.68 23.92
N ALA A 58 -10.37 -8.05 25.12
CA ALA A 58 -9.81 -7.13 26.11
C ALA A 58 -8.62 -6.30 25.62
N ASP A 59 -7.82 -6.85 24.71
CA ASP A 59 -6.61 -6.25 24.14
C ASP A 59 -6.85 -5.50 22.83
N VAL A 60 -8.09 -5.43 22.35
CA VAL A 60 -8.47 -4.58 21.22
C VAL A 60 -8.25 -3.11 21.59
N ILE A 61 -7.69 -2.34 20.67
CA ILE A 61 -7.52 -0.90 20.83
C ILE A 61 -8.89 -0.23 20.77
N ALA A 62 -9.26 0.45 21.85
CA ALA A 62 -10.46 1.27 21.92
C ALA A 62 -10.20 2.71 21.46
N ALA A 63 -9.02 3.27 21.81
CA ALA A 63 -8.60 4.58 21.35
C ALA A 63 -7.07 4.66 21.20
N SER A 64 -6.61 4.82 19.96
CA SER A 64 -5.20 5.09 19.63
C SER A 64 -4.70 6.33 20.36
N PHE A 65 -3.49 6.27 20.93
CA PHE A 65 -2.89 7.33 21.76
C PHE A 65 -3.70 7.76 23.00
N GLY A 66 -4.73 6.98 23.37
CA GLY A 66 -5.69 7.34 24.41
C GLY A 66 -5.14 7.34 25.84
N LYS A 67 -3.95 6.79 26.10
CA LYS A 67 -3.31 6.82 27.44
C LYS A 67 -2.50 8.10 27.67
N ILE A 68 -2.06 8.75 26.60
CA ILE A 68 -1.13 9.87 26.68
C ILE A 68 -1.80 11.23 26.39
N TYR A 69 -3.07 11.38 26.74
CA TYR A 69 -3.81 12.64 26.50
C TYR A 69 -3.32 13.79 27.42
N ASN A 70 -2.79 13.46 28.60
CA ASN A 70 -2.27 14.43 29.56
C ASN A 70 -0.73 14.48 29.54
N LYS A 71 -0.17 15.61 29.98
CA LYS A 71 1.28 15.87 29.93
C LYS A 71 2.10 14.84 30.74
N LYS A 72 1.66 14.48 31.95
CA LYS A 72 2.38 13.57 32.83
C LYS A 72 2.61 12.20 32.19
N ASP A 73 1.61 11.68 31.48
CA ASP A 73 1.72 10.38 30.82
C ASP A 73 2.48 10.49 29.48
N ARG A 74 2.36 11.62 28.76
CA ARG A 74 3.22 11.90 27.59
C ARG A 74 4.70 11.94 27.95
N ASP A 75 5.06 12.62 29.04
CA ASP A 75 6.45 12.80 29.45
C ASP A 75 7.11 11.46 29.87
N LYS A 76 6.32 10.42 30.12
CA LYS A 76 6.79 9.05 30.42
C LYS A 76 6.80 8.13 29.20
N ALA A 77 6.16 8.53 28.11
CA ALA A 77 6.04 7.69 26.93
C ALA A 77 7.39 7.54 26.24
N ARG A 78 7.76 6.30 25.94
CA ARG A 78 8.96 6.02 25.15
C ARG A 78 8.71 6.31 23.68
N ILE A 79 9.70 6.86 22.98
CA ILE A 79 9.59 7.15 21.55
C ILE A 79 9.32 5.88 20.72
N GLU A 80 9.83 4.71 21.15
CA GLU A 80 9.54 3.45 20.48
C GLU A 80 8.05 3.09 20.57
N ASP A 81 7.42 3.31 21.73
CA ASP A 81 6.00 3.03 21.94
C ASP A 81 5.13 4.00 21.12
N LEU A 82 5.55 5.25 20.98
CA LEU A 82 4.90 6.24 20.11
C LEU A 82 4.97 5.82 18.64
N ALA A 83 6.15 5.42 18.16
CA ALA A 83 6.33 4.92 16.80
C ALA A 83 5.50 3.65 16.55
N ARG A 84 5.47 2.73 17.52
CA ARG A 84 4.64 1.53 17.47
C ARG A 84 3.16 1.86 17.36
N SER A 85 2.65 2.75 18.21
CA SER A 85 1.24 3.17 18.18
C SER A 85 0.90 3.88 16.86
N ALA A 86 1.79 4.72 16.32
CA ALA A 86 1.60 5.35 15.01
C ALA A 86 1.48 4.31 13.88
N LEU A 87 2.36 3.31 13.88
CA LEU A 87 2.35 2.21 12.90
C LEU A 87 1.06 1.38 13.00
N VAL A 88 0.69 0.97 14.21
CA VAL A 88 -0.52 0.17 14.45
C VAL A 88 -1.77 0.97 14.08
N THR A 89 -1.86 2.24 14.44
CA THR A 89 -2.99 3.12 14.11
C THR A 89 -3.16 3.27 12.61
N THR A 90 -2.08 3.58 11.90
CA THR A 90 -2.09 3.71 10.43
C THR A 90 -2.51 2.40 9.78
N THR A 91 -1.92 1.28 10.22
CA THR A 91 -2.18 -0.04 9.62
C THR A 91 -3.60 -0.54 9.88
N ASN A 92 -4.10 -0.39 11.12
CA ASN A 92 -5.46 -0.78 11.47
C ASN A 92 -6.49 0.08 10.75
N ASN A 93 -6.22 1.38 10.56
CA ASN A 93 -7.10 2.24 9.77
C ASN A 93 -7.21 1.76 8.32
N ILE A 94 -6.08 1.49 7.66
CA ILE A 94 -6.03 0.89 6.31
C ILE A 94 -6.82 -0.42 6.31
N GLY A 95 -6.54 -1.33 7.24
CA GLY A 95 -7.23 -2.60 7.36
C GLY A 95 -8.76 -2.44 7.46
N SER A 96 -9.25 -1.56 8.35
CA SER A 96 -10.69 -1.38 8.57
C SER A 96 -11.41 -0.92 7.31
N ILE A 97 -10.84 0.05 6.60
CA ILE A 97 -11.39 0.58 5.35
C ILE A 97 -11.39 -0.51 4.27
N THR A 98 -10.27 -1.21 4.14
CA THR A 98 -10.12 -2.29 3.16
C THR A 98 -11.10 -3.43 3.42
N PHE A 99 -11.28 -3.84 4.69
CA PHE A 99 -12.25 -4.85 5.07
C PHE A 99 -13.68 -4.44 4.69
N ASN A 100 -14.08 -3.21 5.04
CA ASN A 100 -15.41 -2.70 4.72
C ASN A 100 -15.66 -2.59 3.21
N GLY A 101 -14.66 -2.15 2.45
CA GLY A 101 -14.72 -2.10 0.99
C GLY A 101 -14.84 -3.51 0.38
N ALA A 102 -14.00 -4.45 0.82
CA ALA A 102 -14.02 -5.82 0.35
C ALA A 102 -15.34 -6.53 0.70
N LYS A 103 -15.91 -6.26 1.88
CA LYS A 103 -17.22 -6.77 2.29
C LYS A 103 -18.33 -6.22 1.38
N THR A 104 -18.35 -4.91 1.16
CA THR A 104 -19.36 -4.25 0.31
C THR A 104 -19.32 -4.77 -1.13
N CYS A 105 -18.13 -5.04 -1.66
CA CYS A 105 -17.96 -5.51 -3.04
C CYS A 105 -17.97 -7.03 -3.21
N GLY A 106 -18.11 -7.81 -2.12
CA GLY A 106 -18.05 -9.28 -2.20
C GLY A 106 -16.69 -9.83 -2.64
N ILE A 107 -15.59 -9.18 -2.24
CA ILE A 107 -14.21 -9.55 -2.61
C ILE A 107 -13.54 -10.28 -1.45
N ASP A 108 -12.95 -11.45 -1.73
CA ASP A 108 -12.31 -12.28 -0.70
C ASP A 108 -10.78 -12.26 -0.75
N ARG A 109 -10.20 -11.81 -1.86
CA ARG A 109 -8.75 -11.73 -2.03
C ARG A 109 -8.35 -10.28 -2.21
N ILE A 110 -7.52 -9.80 -1.29
CA ILE A 110 -7.16 -8.40 -1.19
C ILE A 110 -5.65 -8.32 -1.32
N VAL A 111 -5.18 -7.70 -2.40
CA VAL A 111 -3.76 -7.48 -2.63
C VAL A 111 -3.38 -6.12 -2.08
N PHE A 112 -2.49 -6.10 -1.09
CA PHE A 112 -1.92 -4.85 -0.59
C PHE A 112 -0.61 -4.56 -1.32
N VAL A 113 -0.51 -3.34 -1.85
CA VAL A 113 0.65 -2.85 -2.62
C VAL A 113 1.07 -1.47 -2.13
N GLY A 114 2.25 -1.02 -2.56
CA GLY A 114 2.82 0.29 -2.22
C GLY A 114 3.93 0.24 -1.17
N ASN A 115 4.83 1.23 -1.23
CA ASN A 115 6.07 1.26 -0.45
C ASN A 115 5.88 1.38 1.08
N PHE A 116 4.67 1.62 1.59
CA PHE A 116 4.41 1.56 3.04
C PHE A 116 4.70 0.16 3.62
N LEU A 117 4.57 -0.88 2.79
CA LEU A 117 4.82 -2.26 3.18
C LEU A 117 6.28 -2.69 2.96
N ARG A 118 7.08 -1.85 2.30
CA ARG A 118 8.50 -2.10 2.08
C ARG A 118 9.20 -2.17 3.42
N VAL A 119 9.99 -3.23 3.62
CA VAL A 119 10.72 -3.53 4.87
C VAL A 119 9.85 -3.46 6.14
N ASN A 120 8.53 -3.61 6.00
CA ASN A 120 7.57 -3.43 7.09
C ASN A 120 6.72 -4.71 7.32
N PRO A 121 7.35 -5.80 7.79
CA PRO A 121 6.64 -7.05 8.05
C PRO A 121 5.61 -6.92 9.18
N ILE A 122 5.77 -5.92 10.05
CA ILE A 122 4.85 -5.61 11.14
C ILE A 122 3.49 -5.20 10.56
N ALA A 123 3.47 -4.23 9.64
CA ALA A 123 2.23 -3.80 9.01
C ALA A 123 1.59 -4.91 8.17
N ALA A 124 2.38 -5.66 7.40
CA ALA A 124 1.87 -6.79 6.62
C ALA A 124 1.18 -7.84 7.50
N ARG A 125 1.79 -8.19 8.64
CA ARG A 125 1.19 -9.13 9.59
C ARG A 125 -0.06 -8.57 10.26
N LEU A 126 -0.08 -7.30 10.62
CA LEU A 126 -1.27 -6.64 11.18
C LEU A 126 -2.43 -6.64 10.17
N LEU A 127 -2.18 -6.31 8.90
CA LEU A 127 -3.20 -6.37 7.85
C LEU A 127 -3.72 -7.79 7.65
N SER A 128 -2.82 -8.79 7.61
CA SER A 128 -3.21 -10.19 7.49
C SER A 128 -4.10 -10.64 8.64
N ASN A 129 -3.70 -10.33 9.88
CA ASN A 129 -4.48 -10.66 11.06
C ASN A 129 -5.83 -9.93 11.08
N ALA A 130 -5.87 -8.66 10.66
CA ALA A 130 -7.10 -7.88 10.61
C ALA A 130 -8.09 -8.45 9.58
N MET A 131 -7.61 -8.85 8.40
CA MET A 131 -8.45 -9.50 7.39
C MET A 131 -9.01 -10.82 7.91
N ASP A 132 -8.17 -11.67 8.50
CA ASP A 132 -8.57 -12.96 9.03
C ASP A 132 -9.59 -12.81 10.18
N PHE A 133 -9.27 -11.96 11.17
CA PHE A 133 -10.09 -11.75 12.36
C PHE A 133 -11.48 -11.17 12.05
N TRP A 134 -11.57 -10.05 11.33
CA TRP A 134 -12.88 -9.42 11.06
C TRP A 134 -13.72 -10.18 10.05
N SER A 135 -13.10 -11.00 9.21
CA SER A 135 -13.81 -11.82 8.22
C SER A 135 -14.12 -13.24 8.67
N GLN A 136 -13.70 -13.64 9.87
CA GLN A 136 -13.76 -15.03 10.35
C GLN A 136 -13.09 -16.00 9.34
N GLY A 137 -11.93 -15.59 8.80
CA GLY A 137 -11.12 -16.36 7.86
C GLY A 137 -11.60 -16.37 6.41
N THR A 138 -12.67 -15.65 6.07
CA THR A 138 -13.20 -15.63 4.70
C THR A 138 -12.41 -14.71 3.75
N LYS A 139 -11.70 -13.70 4.28
CA LYS A 139 -10.91 -12.73 3.50
C LYS A 139 -9.41 -12.91 3.71
N LYS A 140 -8.66 -12.97 2.61
CA LYS A 140 -7.22 -13.20 2.59
C LYS A 140 -6.47 -11.96 2.14
N ALA A 141 -5.53 -11.51 2.97
CA ALA A 141 -4.53 -10.52 2.59
C ALA A 141 -3.42 -11.19 1.76
N LEU A 142 -3.07 -10.57 0.64
CA LEU A 142 -2.01 -11.01 -0.26
C LEU A 142 -0.97 -9.89 -0.37
N PHE A 143 0.29 -10.28 -0.42
CA PHE A 143 1.45 -9.39 -0.52
C PHE A 143 2.32 -9.83 -1.70
N LEU A 144 3.00 -8.88 -2.32
CA LEU A 144 3.84 -9.09 -3.49
C LEU A 144 5.26 -8.64 -3.17
N ILE A 145 6.27 -9.28 -3.78
CA ILE A 145 7.69 -8.97 -3.56
C ILE A 145 8.08 -7.61 -4.19
N HIS A 146 7.37 -7.20 -5.24
CA HIS A 146 7.62 -5.97 -5.97
C HIS A 146 6.50 -4.95 -5.70
N GLU A 147 6.08 -4.81 -4.43
CA GLU A 147 4.87 -4.08 -4.06
C GLU A 147 4.85 -2.61 -4.51
N GLY A 148 6.02 -1.98 -4.67
CA GLY A 148 6.17 -0.56 -5.01
C GLY A 148 6.28 -0.24 -6.50
N TYR A 149 6.33 -1.23 -7.40
CA TYR A 149 6.83 -1.02 -8.77
C TYR A 149 5.78 -1.12 -9.89
N PHE A 150 4.53 -1.50 -9.58
CA PHE A 150 3.50 -1.71 -10.62
C PHE A 150 3.27 -0.50 -11.52
N GLY A 151 3.30 0.71 -10.97
CA GLY A 151 3.15 1.93 -11.77
C GLY A 151 4.29 2.10 -12.79
N ALA A 152 5.53 1.87 -12.38
CA ALA A 152 6.69 1.96 -13.26
C ALA A 152 6.68 0.87 -14.34
N VAL A 153 6.33 -0.36 -13.96
CA VAL A 153 6.21 -1.50 -14.90
C VAL A 153 5.10 -1.24 -15.92
N GLY A 154 3.94 -0.73 -15.51
CA GLY A 154 2.85 -0.39 -16.42
C GLY A 154 3.23 0.69 -17.43
N CYS A 155 3.99 1.72 -17.02
CA CYS A 155 4.51 2.73 -17.94
C CYS A 155 5.51 2.14 -18.95
N LEU A 156 6.40 1.25 -18.50
CA LEU A 156 7.36 0.58 -19.37
C LEU A 156 6.66 -0.32 -20.40
N ASP A 157 5.71 -1.14 -19.96
CA ASP A 157 4.90 -2.00 -20.83
C ASP A 157 4.22 -1.18 -21.93
N LYS A 158 3.61 -0.04 -21.56
CA LYS A 158 2.98 0.83 -22.55
C LYS A 158 3.97 1.45 -23.54
N LEU A 159 5.18 1.79 -23.09
CA LEU A 159 6.22 2.31 -23.98
C LEU A 159 6.68 1.25 -24.99
N VAL A 160 6.83 -0.01 -24.56
CA VAL A 160 7.22 -1.13 -25.42
C VAL A 160 6.16 -1.32 -26.52
N ASP A 161 4.89 -1.43 -26.15
CA ASP A 161 3.75 -1.55 -27.08
C ASP A 161 3.73 -0.43 -28.15
N VAL A 162 3.89 0.82 -27.71
CA VAL A 162 3.94 1.98 -28.62
C VAL A 162 5.15 1.93 -29.54
N THR A 163 6.31 1.50 -29.03
CA THR A 163 7.55 1.40 -29.81
C THR A 163 7.44 0.33 -30.88
N GLU A 164 6.90 -0.84 -30.54
CA GLU A 164 6.68 -1.94 -31.48
C GLU A 164 5.69 -1.57 -32.57
N THR A 165 4.57 -0.93 -32.20
CA THR A 165 3.58 -0.42 -33.15
C THR A 165 4.20 0.56 -34.14
N ARG A 166 5.01 1.51 -33.67
CA ARG A 166 5.72 2.47 -34.53
C ARG A 166 6.73 1.79 -35.46
N ARG A 167 7.42 0.74 -35.00
CA ARG A 167 8.34 -0.04 -35.83
C ARG A 167 7.61 -0.76 -36.96
N ARG A 168 6.44 -1.35 -36.69
CA ARG A 168 5.62 -2.01 -37.72
C ARG A 168 5.14 -1.03 -38.78
N ILE A 169 4.57 0.11 -38.38
CA ILE A 169 4.11 1.16 -39.31
C ILE A 169 5.27 1.65 -40.20
N ARG A 170 6.46 1.88 -39.63
CA ARG A 170 7.64 2.29 -40.42
C ARG A 170 8.06 1.23 -41.43
N ALA A 171 8.02 -0.05 -41.06
CA ALA A 171 8.35 -1.15 -41.97
C ALA A 171 7.32 -1.28 -43.10
N GLU A 172 6.03 -1.13 -42.80
CA GLU A 172 4.95 -1.15 -43.79
C GLU A 172 5.08 0.01 -44.78
N ASN A 173 5.34 1.23 -44.30
CA ASN A 173 5.54 2.40 -45.15
C ASN A 173 6.75 2.22 -46.08
N GLN A 174 7.88 1.71 -45.57
CA GLN A 174 9.07 1.44 -46.38
C GLN A 174 8.83 0.35 -47.44
N GLN A 175 8.05 -0.69 -47.11
CA GLN A 175 7.66 -1.72 -48.08
C GLN A 175 6.75 -1.18 -49.18
N GLN A 176 5.81 -0.30 -48.83
CA GLN A 176 4.94 0.38 -49.81
C GLN A 176 5.73 1.32 -50.72
N GLU A 177 6.66 2.11 -50.18
CA GLU A 177 7.54 2.99 -50.95
C GLU A 177 8.41 2.18 -51.92
N ASN A 178 9.07 1.13 -51.44
CA ASN A 178 9.90 0.26 -52.28
C ASN A 178 9.09 -0.43 -53.39
N SER A 179 7.89 -0.93 -53.07
CA SER A 179 7.00 -1.56 -54.06
C SER A 179 6.46 -0.58 -55.11
N SER A 180 6.30 0.69 -54.74
CA SER A 180 5.88 1.77 -55.64
C SER A 180 7.02 2.20 -56.57
N ASN A 181 8.23 2.35 -56.03
CA ASN A 181 9.42 2.66 -56.80
C ASN A 181 9.76 1.57 -57.83
N ILE A 182 9.64 0.29 -57.45
CA ILE A 182 9.84 -0.85 -58.38
C ILE A 182 8.79 -0.83 -59.51
N ARG A 183 7.52 -0.51 -59.20
CA ARG A 183 6.47 -0.39 -60.23
C ARG A 183 6.75 0.76 -61.21
N ASN A 184 7.18 1.92 -60.71
CA ASN A 184 7.52 3.06 -61.56
C ASN A 184 8.72 2.76 -62.47
N LEU A 185 9.76 2.10 -61.96
CA LEU A 185 10.92 1.66 -62.76
C LEU A 185 10.55 0.67 -63.86
N LYS A 186 9.63 -0.27 -63.59
CA LYS A 186 9.12 -1.20 -64.62
C LYS A 186 8.24 -0.51 -65.66
N GLY A 187 7.48 0.52 -65.28
CA GLY A 187 6.67 1.32 -66.21
C GLY A 187 7.51 2.20 -67.16
N LEU A 188 8.69 2.65 -66.72
CA LEU A 188 9.66 3.39 -67.54
C LEU A 188 10.44 2.49 -68.52
N GLY A 189 10.42 1.16 -68.33
CA GLY A 189 11.11 0.18 -69.18
C GLY A 189 10.28 -0.38 -70.34
N LEU A 190 9.05 0.09 -70.56
CA LEU A 190 8.14 -0.39 -71.62
C LEU A 190 7.94 0.63 -72.76
N SER A 191 8.91 1.52 -72.98
CA SER A 191 8.90 2.51 -74.08
C SER A 191 10.11 2.42 -75.01
N GLN A 192 10.69 1.23 -75.15
CA GLN A 192 11.61 0.92 -76.25
C GLN A 192 11.21 -0.41 -76.91
N GLU A 193 10.25 -0.33 -77.83
CA GLU A 193 10.23 -0.97 -79.16
C GLU A 193 9.02 -0.43 -79.96
#